data_AF-A0A1M5R4X1-F1
#
_entry.id   AF-A0A1M5R4X1-F1
#
_cell.length_a   1.000
_cell.length_b   1.000
_cell.length_c   1.000
_cell.angle_alpha   90.00
_cell.angle_beta   90.00
_cell.angle_gamma   90.00
#
_symmetry.space_group_name_H-M   'P 1'
#
loop_
_entity.id
_entity.type
_entity.pdbx_description
1 polymer ?
#
loop_
_entity_poly.entity_id
_entity_poly.type
_entity_poly.pdbx_seq_one_letter_code
_entity_poly.pdbx_strand_id
1 'polypeptide(L)'
;MMLPPNAIFRDLTAPVNKRVEYLRRVVQNLESYGPHREIISVRMGVAGRGISPHYKFETPVEYSITNVGIKAAFPEAFIVYHGASHEQMTAFDLRDIRDEHWSSKTMSYQDVRNILGEVRAERKGI
;
A
#
# COMPACT_ATOMS: atom_id res chain seq x y z
N MET A 1 19.47 2.69 -2.98
CA MET A 1 18.80 3.83 -3.62
C MET A 1 17.53 4.14 -2.83
N MET A 2 17.26 5.42 -2.60
CA MET A 2 16.00 5.90 -2.02
C MET A 2 14.95 5.99 -3.14
N LEU A 3 13.68 5.73 -2.83
CA LEU A 3 12.61 5.79 -3.82
C LEU A 3 12.32 7.25 -4.21
N PRO A 4 11.89 7.52 -5.46
CA PRO A 4 11.52 8.87 -5.85
C PRO A 4 10.25 9.35 -5.11
N PRO A 5 10.03 10.67 -4.99
CA PRO A 5 8.85 11.20 -4.29
C PRO A 5 7.51 10.74 -4.88
N ASN A 6 7.46 10.40 -6.16
CA ASN A 6 6.26 9.93 -6.85
C ASN A 6 6.22 8.40 -7.05
N ALA A 7 6.98 7.65 -6.25
CA ALA A 7 7.16 6.21 -6.42
C ALA A 7 5.85 5.42 -6.46
N ILE A 8 5.84 4.37 -7.29
CA ILE A 8 4.82 3.33 -7.39
C ILE A 8 5.46 1.95 -7.24
N PHE A 9 4.65 0.89 -7.07
CA PHE A 9 5.21 -0.43 -6.74
C PHE A 9 6.09 -1.03 -7.84
N ARG A 10 6.03 -0.50 -9.06
CA ARG A 10 6.97 -0.85 -10.13
C ARG A 10 8.41 -0.42 -9.81
N ASP A 11 8.59 0.65 -9.05
CA ASP A 11 9.89 1.23 -8.69
C ASP A 11 10.61 0.43 -7.60
N LEU A 12 9.99 -0.64 -7.08
CA LEU A 12 10.66 -1.57 -6.19
C LEU A 12 11.92 -2.12 -6.85
N THR A 13 13.04 -2.06 -6.12
CA THR A 13 14.35 -2.51 -6.59
C THR A 13 14.65 -3.95 -6.19
N ALA A 14 13.68 -4.66 -5.62
CA ALA A 14 13.84 -6.05 -5.21
C ALA A 14 13.92 -6.98 -6.44
N PRO A 15 14.54 -8.17 -6.31
CA PRO A 15 14.43 -9.23 -7.29
C PRO A 15 12.98 -9.53 -7.69
N VAL A 16 12.74 -9.87 -8.97
CA VAL A 16 11.39 -10.04 -9.54
C VAL A 16 10.50 -10.97 -8.70
N ASN A 17 11.02 -12.11 -8.23
CA ASN A 17 10.27 -13.03 -7.37
C ASN A 17 9.82 -12.39 -6.05
N LYS A 18 10.67 -11.56 -5.43
CA LYS A 18 10.32 -10.82 -4.22
C LYS A 18 9.29 -9.72 -4.50
N ARG A 19 9.39 -9.03 -5.64
CA ARG A 19 8.37 -8.04 -6.06
C ARG A 19 7.01 -8.69 -6.27
N VAL A 20 6.96 -9.85 -6.93
CA VAL A 20 5.70 -10.62 -7.11
C VAL A 20 5.09 -10.98 -5.76
N GLU A 21 5.88 -11.49 -4.82
CA GLU A 21 5.39 -11.88 -3.49
C GLU A 21 4.92 -10.67 -2.69
N TYR A 22 5.69 -9.59 -2.69
CA TYR A 22 5.34 -8.34 -2.04
C TYR A 22 3.99 -7.82 -2.56
N LEU A 23 3.85 -7.69 -3.87
CA LEU A 23 2.61 -7.23 -4.52
C LEU A 23 1.44 -8.16 -4.26
N ARG A 24 1.67 -9.49 -4.24
CA ARG A 24 0.64 -10.48 -3.89
C ARG A 24 0.11 -10.24 -2.48
N ARG A 25 0.98 -9.95 -1.51
CA ARG A 25 0.58 -9.67 -0.13
C ARG A 25 -0.13 -8.32 0.03
N VAL A 26 0.28 -7.28 -0.71
CA VAL A 26 -0.48 -6.01 -0.76
C VAL A 26 -1.90 -6.24 -1.29
N VAL A 27 -2.04 -6.99 -2.39
CA VAL A 27 -3.34 -7.35 -2.96
C VAL A 27 -4.18 -8.14 -1.96
N GLN A 28 -3.60 -9.14 -1.29
CA GLN A 28 -4.30 -9.92 -0.26
C GLN A 28 -4.82 -9.04 0.88
N ASN A 29 -4.02 -8.06 1.33
CA ASN A 29 -4.44 -7.11 2.35
C ASN A 29 -5.53 -6.15 1.84
N LEU A 30 -5.56 -5.78 0.56
CA LEU A 30 -6.69 -5.03 -0.01
C LEU A 30 -7.95 -5.90 -0.08
N GLU A 31 -7.82 -7.14 -0.53
CA GLU A 31 -8.93 -8.09 -0.66
C GLU A 31 -9.61 -8.38 0.69
N SER A 32 -8.89 -8.33 1.82
CA SER A 32 -9.50 -8.49 3.14
C SER A 32 -10.50 -7.39 3.52
N TYR A 33 -10.50 -6.25 2.83
CA TYR A 33 -11.51 -5.19 3.00
C TYR A 33 -12.77 -5.41 2.15
N GLY A 34 -12.88 -6.53 1.44
CA GLY A 34 -14.07 -6.90 0.69
C GLY A 34 -14.44 -5.84 -0.36
N PRO A 35 -15.71 -5.44 -0.48
CA PRO A 35 -16.14 -4.42 -1.45
C PRO A 35 -15.49 -3.04 -1.26
N HIS A 36 -15.05 -2.71 -0.05
CA HIS A 36 -14.46 -1.39 0.23
C HIS A 36 -13.07 -1.20 -0.36
N ARG A 37 -12.40 -2.27 -0.79
CA ARG A 37 -11.07 -2.18 -1.42
C ARG A 37 -11.02 -1.23 -2.62
N GLU A 38 -12.14 -1.05 -3.32
CA GLU A 38 -12.22 -0.22 -4.53
C GLU A 38 -12.13 1.29 -4.22
N ILE A 39 -12.41 1.70 -2.97
CA ILE A 39 -12.29 3.10 -2.53
C ILE A 39 -11.00 3.38 -1.77
N ILE A 40 -10.17 2.36 -1.53
CA ILE A 40 -8.89 2.51 -0.81
C ILE A 40 -7.82 2.98 -1.79
N SER A 41 -7.16 4.07 -1.43
CA SER A 41 -5.94 4.54 -2.10
C SER A 41 -4.70 4.00 -1.41
N VAL A 42 -3.72 3.55 -2.18
CA VAL A 42 -2.46 2.99 -1.67
C VAL A 42 -1.29 3.93 -1.97
N ARG A 43 -0.47 4.20 -0.95
CA ARG A 43 0.81 4.93 -1.08
C ARG A 43 1.98 4.06 -0.66
N MET A 44 3.15 4.35 -1.22
CA MET A 44 4.41 3.72 -0.83
C MET A 44 5.21 4.59 0.12
N GLY A 45 5.90 3.97 1.06
CA GLY A 45 6.94 4.62 1.84
C GLY A 45 8.14 4.90 0.94
N VAL A 46 8.59 6.15 0.90
CA VAL A 46 9.75 6.59 0.12
C VAL A 46 11.00 6.78 0.99
N ALA A 47 10.82 6.90 2.30
CA ALA A 47 11.92 6.92 3.25
C ALA A 47 12.59 5.54 3.36
N GLY A 48 13.88 5.46 3.08
CA GLY A 48 14.68 4.24 3.21
C GLY A 48 15.03 3.54 1.88
N ARG A 49 15.42 2.26 1.96
CA ARG A 49 15.84 1.47 0.79
C ARG A 49 14.61 0.81 0.15
N GLY A 50 14.35 1.08 -1.13
CA GLY A 50 13.18 0.64 -1.92
C GLY A 50 13.03 -0.87 -2.20
N ILE A 51 13.50 -1.73 -1.30
CA ILE A 51 13.41 -3.19 -1.43
C ILE A 51 12.07 -3.69 -0.89
N SER A 52 11.67 -3.23 0.30
CA SER A 52 10.42 -3.60 0.96
C SER A 52 9.89 -2.39 1.75
N PRO A 53 9.55 -1.29 1.04
CA PRO A 53 9.02 -0.08 1.66
C PRO A 53 7.71 -0.39 2.38
N HIS A 54 7.38 0.38 3.42
CA HIS A 54 6.06 0.32 4.02
C HIS A 54 5.02 0.82 3.01
N TYR A 55 3.74 0.54 3.26
CA TYR A 55 2.66 1.07 2.43
C TYR A 55 1.49 1.48 3.30
N LYS A 56 0.75 2.47 2.82
CA LYS A 56 -0.36 3.09 3.54
C LYS A 56 -1.63 2.98 2.72
N PHE A 57 -2.70 2.52 3.34
CA PHE A 57 -4.06 2.55 2.81
C PHE A 57 -4.73 3.81 3.33
N GLU A 58 -5.27 4.62 2.44
CA GLU A 58 -5.99 5.85 2.75
C GLU A 58 -7.43 5.68 2.26
N THR A 59 -8.40 6.08 3.09
CA THR A 59 -9.81 6.12 2.70
C THR A 59 -10.29 7.57 2.60
N PRO A 60 -11.31 7.86 1.76
CA PRO A 60 -11.86 9.20 1.71
C PRO A 60 -12.48 9.57 3.06
N VAL A 61 -12.22 10.79 3.52
CA VAL A 61 -12.65 11.31 4.84
C VAL A 61 -14.17 11.27 5.02
N GLU A 62 -14.94 11.38 3.94
CA GLU A 62 -16.40 11.25 3.98
C GLU A 62 -16.85 9.88 4.50
N TYR A 63 -16.10 8.81 4.23
CA TYR A 63 -16.41 7.45 4.69
C TYR A 63 -15.94 7.16 6.13
N SER A 64 -15.02 7.94 6.68
CA SER A 64 -14.58 7.79 8.08
C SER A 64 -15.48 8.54 9.07
N ILE A 65 -16.18 9.60 8.63
CA ILE A 65 -17.02 10.46 9.49
C ILE A 65 -18.50 10.06 9.44
N THR A 66 -18.97 9.45 8.34
CA THR A 66 -20.37 9.07 8.17
C THR A 66 -20.66 7.70 8.80
N ASN A 67 -20.99 7.67 10.09
CA ASN A 67 -22.15 6.90 10.56
C ASN A 67 -22.36 7.07 12.08
N VAL A 68 -23.27 7.98 12.39
CA VAL A 68 -24.03 7.98 13.63
C VAL A 68 -24.93 6.72 13.61
N GLY A 69 -24.41 5.58 14.09
CA GLY A 69 -25.22 4.37 14.36
C GLY A 69 -24.88 3.09 13.58
N ILE A 70 -23.96 3.12 12.61
CA ILE A 70 -23.42 1.93 11.92
C ILE A 70 -21.90 1.99 12.04
N LYS A 71 -21.24 0.90 12.46
CA LYS A 71 -19.77 0.88 12.62
C LYS A 71 -19.11 1.45 11.36
N ALA A 72 -18.41 2.58 11.48
CA ALA A 72 -17.57 3.09 10.41
C ALA A 72 -16.66 1.95 9.95
N ALA A 73 -16.73 1.58 8.67
CA ALA A 73 -15.91 0.51 8.11
C ALA A 73 -14.40 0.79 8.24
N PHE A 74 -14.05 2.06 8.50
CA PHE A 74 -12.70 2.55 8.73
C PHE A 74 -12.71 3.55 9.90
N PRO A 75 -12.39 3.13 11.13
CA PRO A 75 -12.27 4.05 12.26
C PRO A 75 -11.08 5.02 12.11
N GLU A 76 -10.13 4.69 11.23
CA GLU A 76 -8.91 5.45 10.97
C GLU A 76 -8.92 6.02 9.54
N ALA A 77 -8.43 7.26 9.36
CA ALA A 77 -8.29 7.89 8.04
C ALA A 77 -7.24 7.18 7.15
N PHE A 78 -6.35 6.43 7.77
CA PHE A 78 -5.37 5.60 7.09
C PHE A 78 -4.93 4.42 7.94
N ILE A 79 -4.44 3.36 7.28
CA ILE A 79 -3.85 2.16 7.90
C ILE A 79 -2.48 1.94 7.27
N VAL A 80 -1.45 1.71 8.07
CA VAL A 80 -0.09 1.47 7.57
C VAL A 80 0.30 0.00 7.76
N TYR A 81 0.99 -0.54 6.77
CA TYR A 81 1.50 -1.90 6.79
C TYR A 81 3.02 -1.93 6.65
N HIS A 82 3.66 -2.80 7.42
CA HIS A 82 5.08 -3.03 7.34
C HIS A 82 5.43 -3.73 6.01
N GLY A 83 6.40 -3.19 5.28
CA GLY A 83 6.76 -3.68 3.95
C GLY A 83 7.35 -5.09 3.92
N ALA A 84 8.01 -5.52 4.99
CA ALA A 84 8.64 -6.84 5.02
C ALA A 84 7.71 -7.95 5.52
N SER A 85 6.88 -7.66 6.53
CA SER A 85 5.97 -8.65 7.13
C SER A 85 4.56 -8.59 6.54
N HIS A 86 4.16 -7.44 5.98
CA HIS A 86 2.79 -7.10 5.57
C HIS A 86 1.78 -7.12 6.73
N GLU A 87 2.26 -7.02 7.96
CA GLU A 87 1.43 -6.86 9.15
C GLU A 87 1.08 -5.37 9.33
N GLN A 88 -0.11 -5.12 9.86
CA GLN A 88 -0.55 -3.76 10.20
C GLN A 88 0.32 -3.20 11.32
N MET A 89 0.79 -1.96 11.13
CA MET A 89 1.56 -1.22 12.12
C MET A 89 0.61 -0.68 13.20
N THR A 90 1.04 -0.78 14.46
CA THR A 90 0.28 -0.27 15.60
C THR A 90 0.51 1.23 15.77
N ALA A 91 -0.36 1.92 16.52
CA ALA A 91 -0.19 3.35 16.83
C ALA A 91 1.18 3.69 17.47
N PHE A 92 1.83 2.73 18.14
CA PHE A 92 3.18 2.92 18.67
C PHE A 92 4.23 2.98 17.55
N ASP A 93 4.07 2.15 16.51
CA ASP A 93 4.95 2.10 15.34
C ASP A 93 4.78 3.34 14.43
N LEU A 94 3.65 4.05 14.54
CA LEU A 94 3.35 5.23 13.72
C LEU A 94 4.00 6.53 14.24
N ARG A 95 4.63 6.54 15.43
CA ARG A 95 5.13 7.77 16.08
C ARG A 95 6.15 8.56 15.26
N ASP A 96 6.92 7.88 14.42
CA ASP A 96 7.96 8.47 13.57
C ASP A 96 7.54 8.57 12.09
N ILE A 97 6.27 8.29 11.79
CA ILE A 97 5.74 8.38 10.43
C ILE A 97 5.38 9.82 10.12
N ARG A 98 6.02 10.38 9.10
CA ARG A 98 5.82 11.74 8.61
C ARG A 98 5.24 11.71 7.21
N ASP A 99 4.49 12.74 6.84
CA ASP A 99 3.90 12.84 5.50
C ASP A 99 4.95 12.84 4.39
N GLU A 100 6.11 13.45 4.65
CA GLU A 100 7.29 13.46 3.77
C GLU A 100 7.89 12.06 3.50
N HIS A 101 7.54 11.05 4.30
CA HIS A 101 7.99 9.67 4.10
C HIS A 101 7.11 8.88 3.12
N TRP A 102 6.06 9.48 2.56
CA TRP A 102 5.14 8.81 1.64
C TRP A 102 5.24 9.34 0.21
N SER A 103 4.98 8.46 -0.75
CA SER A 103 4.88 8.83 -2.15
C SER A 103 3.76 9.83 -2.36
N SER A 104 3.97 10.84 -3.19
CA SER A 104 2.95 11.81 -3.61
C SER A 104 1.90 11.17 -4.51
N LYS A 105 2.26 10.10 -5.24
CA LYS A 105 1.35 9.32 -6.07
C LYS A 105 0.60 8.28 -5.24
N THR A 106 -0.70 8.17 -5.50
CA THR A 106 -1.59 7.12 -5.00
C THR A 106 -1.83 6.07 -6.09
N MET A 107 -2.19 4.86 -5.67
CA MET A 107 -2.57 3.75 -6.53
C MET A 107 -3.91 3.18 -6.07
N SER A 108 -4.81 2.89 -7.00
CA SER A 108 -6.04 2.14 -6.74
C SER A 108 -5.76 0.64 -6.62
N TYR A 109 -6.75 -0.13 -6.14
CA TYR A 109 -6.70 -1.59 -6.18
C TYR A 109 -6.37 -2.14 -7.58
N GLN A 110 -6.99 -1.57 -8.61
CA GLN A 110 -6.74 -1.99 -9.99
C GLN A 110 -5.31 -1.68 -10.45
N ASP A 111 -4.75 -0.53 -10.06
CA ASP A 111 -3.35 -0.19 -10.37
C ASP A 111 -2.38 -1.21 -9.77
N VAL A 112 -2.57 -1.56 -8.50
CA VAL A 112 -1.72 -2.57 -7.82
C VAL A 112 -1.82 -3.92 -8.51
N ARG A 113 -3.03 -4.34 -8.93
CA ARG A 113 -3.24 -5.58 -9.68
C ARG A 113 -2.58 -5.56 -11.06
N ASN A 114 -2.67 -4.45 -11.76
CA ASN A 114 -2.02 -4.29 -13.07
C ASN A 114 -0.51 -4.43 -12.93
N ILE A 115 0.10 -3.73 -11.95
CA ILE A 115 1.53 -3.83 -11.66
C ILE A 115 1.91 -5.28 -11.30
N LEU A 116 1.11 -5.97 -10.50
CA LEU A 116 1.34 -7.40 -10.20
C LEU A 116 1.31 -8.26 -11.47
N GLY A 117 0.39 -8.00 -12.40
CA GLY A 117 0.33 -8.68 -13.70
C GLY A 117 1.59 -8.46 -14.54
N GLU A 118 2.05 -7.22 -14.61
CA GLU A 118 3.23 -6.81 -15.38
C GLU A 118 4.51 -7.44 -14.81
N VAL A 119 4.72 -7.39 -13.50
CA VAL A 119 5.89 -8.01 -12.85
C VAL A 119 5.87 -9.53 -12.99
N ARG A 120 4.68 -10.16 -13.07
CA ARG A 120 4.56 -11.59 -13.39
C ARG A 120 4.92 -11.90 -14.84
N ALA A 121 4.64 -11.00 -15.79
CA ALA A 121 5.05 -11.15 -17.19
C ALA A 121 6.58 -11.04 -17.32
N GLU A 122 7.20 -10.06 -16.66
CA GLU A 122 8.67 -9.91 -16.58
C GLU A 122 9.34 -11.20 -16.08
N ARG A 123 8.76 -11.84 -15.05
CA ARG A 123 9.26 -13.12 -14.52
C ARG A 123 9.27 -14.24 -15.56
N LYS A 124 8.31 -14.23 -16.47
CA LYS A 124 8.16 -15.24 -17.53
C LYS A 124 9.02 -14.94 -18.77
N GLY A 125 9.73 -13.80 -18.79
CA GLY A 125 10.47 -13.34 -19.97
C GLY A 125 9.55 -12.93 -21.12
N ILE A 126 8.31 -12.53 -20.81
CA ILE A 126 7.30 -12.03 -21.75
C ILE A 126 7.25 -10.51 -21.65
#